data_AF-A0A0J7NN83-F1
#
_entry.id   AF-A0A0J7NN83-F1
#
_cell.length_a   1.000
_cell.length_b   1.000
_cell.length_c   1.000
_cell.angle_alpha   90.00
_cell.angle_beta   90.00
_cell.angle_gamma   90.00
#
_symmetry.space_group_name_H-M   'P 1'
#
loop_
_entity.id
_entity.type
_entity.pdbx_description
1 polymer ?
#
loop_
_entity_poly.entity_id
_entity_poly.type
_entity_poly.pdbx_seq_one_letter_code
_entity_poly.pdbx_strand_id
1 'polypeptide(L)'
;MYKVFFPGPTLEQDVFNDALNGLKLFDQELAKRGTPFFGGSKPGMLDLMIWPWCERADVIRIIRGEQFVIPRERFLRLLEWKTAMKEDPAVRGSFLDVETHAKYIRSHIAGTPQYDLITNS
;
A
#
# COMPACT_ATOMS: atom_id res chain seq x y z
N MET A 1 -2.53 -7.15 -5.81
CA MET A 1 -1.91 -5.80 -5.72
C MET A 1 -1.30 -5.34 -7.04
N TYR A 2 -0.38 -6.07 -7.69
CA TYR A 2 0.24 -5.62 -8.96
C TYR A 2 -0.78 -5.20 -10.04
N LYS A 3 -1.81 -6.04 -10.29
CA LYS A 3 -2.91 -5.73 -11.23
C LYS A 3 -3.72 -4.48 -10.87
N VAL A 4 -3.70 -4.03 -9.61
CA VAL A 4 -4.39 -2.81 -9.16
C VAL A 4 -3.56 -1.57 -9.46
N PHE A 5 -2.23 -1.68 -9.40
CA PHE A 5 -1.30 -0.58 -9.70
C PHE A 5 -1.06 -0.43 -11.21
N PHE A 6 -1.02 -1.55 -11.93
CA PHE A 6 -0.76 -1.59 -13.37
C PHE A 6 -1.86 -2.36 -14.14
N PRO A 7 -3.16 -2.00 -13.98
CA PRO A 7 -4.20 -2.51 -14.88
C PRO A 7 -4.04 -1.87 -16.26
N GLY A 8 -4.81 -2.36 -17.23
CA GLY A 8 -4.97 -1.71 -18.53
C GLY A 8 -5.58 -0.29 -18.43
N PRO A 9 -6.25 0.21 -19.47
CA PRO A 9 -6.69 1.61 -19.51
C PRO A 9 -7.61 2.03 -18.35
N THR A 10 -8.36 1.08 -17.76
CA THR A 10 -9.26 1.30 -16.62
C THR A 10 -9.01 0.29 -15.52
N LEU A 11 -9.17 0.73 -14.26
CA LEU A 11 -9.25 -0.19 -13.12
C LEU A 11 -10.70 -0.62 -12.96
N GLU A 12 -10.95 -1.91 -13.10
CA GLU A 12 -12.27 -2.49 -12.87
C GLU A 12 -12.58 -2.54 -11.37
N GLN A 13 -13.82 -2.20 -11.00
CA GLN A 13 -14.27 -2.18 -9.60
C GLN A 13 -14.12 -3.56 -8.93
N ASP A 14 -14.34 -4.64 -9.68
CA ASP A 14 -14.22 -6.01 -9.17
C ASP A 14 -12.77 -6.34 -8.78
N VAL A 15 -11.79 -5.90 -9.57
CA VAL A 15 -10.37 -6.08 -9.26
C VAL A 15 -9.97 -5.35 -7.97
N PHE A 16 -10.55 -4.16 -7.74
CA PHE A 16 -10.37 -3.43 -6.50
C PHE A 16 -11.05 -4.15 -5.31
N ASN A 17 -12.27 -4.62 -5.49
CA ASN A 17 -13.01 -5.37 -4.47
C ASN A 17 -12.29 -6.67 -4.07
N ASP A 18 -11.70 -7.38 -5.02
CA ASP A 18 -10.87 -8.57 -4.76
C ASP A 18 -9.65 -8.23 -3.91
N ALA A 19 -8.99 -7.10 -4.20
CA ALA A 19 -7.90 -6.63 -3.36
C ALA A 19 -8.37 -6.32 -1.93
N LEU A 20 -9.52 -5.66 -1.76
CA LEU A 20 -10.12 -5.42 -0.44
C LEU A 20 -10.49 -6.71 0.30
N ASN A 21 -10.93 -7.75 -0.42
CA ASN A 21 -11.20 -9.06 0.16
C ASN A 21 -9.92 -9.74 0.66
N GLY A 22 -8.82 -9.63 -0.10
CA GLY A 22 -7.50 -10.05 0.36
C GLY A 22 -7.05 -9.32 1.63
N LEU A 23 -7.18 -7.98 1.66
CA LEU A 23 -6.83 -7.16 2.83
C LEU A 23 -7.65 -7.51 4.08
N LYS A 24 -8.88 -8.02 3.91
CA LYS A 24 -9.75 -8.38 5.04
C LYS A 24 -9.14 -9.50 5.87
N LEU A 25 -8.47 -10.45 5.23
CA LEU A 25 -7.78 -11.54 5.90
C LEU A 25 -6.67 -11.01 6.82
N PHE A 26 -5.92 -10.02 6.35
CA PHE A 26 -4.84 -9.39 7.12
C PHE A 26 -5.35 -8.59 8.31
N ASP A 27 -6.42 -7.82 8.12
CA ASP A 27 -7.04 -7.05 9.21
C ASP A 27 -7.60 -7.97 10.32
N GLN A 28 -8.29 -9.04 9.92
CA GLN A 28 -8.81 -10.05 10.84
C GLN A 28 -7.69 -10.79 11.57
N GLU A 29 -6.59 -11.11 10.89
CA GLU A 29 -5.45 -11.78 11.50
C GLU A 29 -4.72 -10.87 12.51
N LEU A 30 -4.57 -9.57 12.22
CA LEU A 30 -4.07 -8.59 13.19
C LEU A 30 -4.99 -8.51 14.42
N ALA A 31 -6.31 -8.45 14.19
CA ALA A 31 -7.29 -8.44 15.27
C ALA A 31 -7.18 -9.69 16.16
N LYS A 32 -6.98 -10.86 15.55
CA LYS A 32 -6.82 -12.14 16.25
C LYS A 32 -5.53 -12.22 17.04
N ARG A 33 -4.40 -11.75 16.49
CA ARG A 33 -3.10 -11.73 17.18
C ARG A 33 -3.08 -10.76 18.36
N GLY A 34 -3.81 -9.64 18.24
CA GLY A 34 -3.87 -8.62 19.28
C GLY A 34 -2.55 -7.86 19.48
N THR A 35 -1.65 -7.92 18.51
CA THR A 35 -0.33 -7.27 18.54
C THR A 35 -0.24 -6.16 17.50
N PRO A 36 0.63 -5.14 17.70
CA PRO A 36 0.78 -4.03 16.75
C PRO A 36 1.27 -4.47 15.36
N PHE A 37 2.05 -5.55 15.31
CA PHE A 37 2.61 -6.13 14.09
C PHE A 37 2.24 -7.60 13.95
N PHE A 38 2.32 -8.14 12.74
CA PHE A 38 2.23 -9.59 12.54
C PHE A 38 3.35 -10.33 13.26
N GLY A 39 4.54 -9.75 13.36
CA GLY A 39 5.68 -10.25 14.13
C GLY A 39 5.56 -10.12 15.66
N GLY A 40 4.45 -9.57 16.18
CA GLY A 40 4.23 -9.36 17.60
C GLY A 40 4.53 -7.91 18.02
N SER A 41 5.47 -7.72 18.94
CA SER A 41 5.83 -6.38 19.45
C SER A 41 6.73 -5.58 18.49
N LYS A 42 7.32 -6.24 17.50
CA LYS A 42 8.17 -5.63 16.47
C LYS A 42 7.79 -6.18 15.08
N PRO A 43 8.06 -5.44 13.99
CA PRO A 43 7.88 -5.96 12.65
C PRO A 43 8.66 -7.27 12.46
N GLY A 44 7.97 -8.28 11.94
CA GLY A 44 8.57 -9.55 11.54
C GLY A 44 8.70 -9.65 10.02
N MET A 45 9.08 -10.85 9.56
CA MET A 45 9.22 -11.13 8.13
C MET A 45 7.94 -10.81 7.36
N LEU A 46 6.77 -11.21 7.87
CA LEU A 46 5.50 -10.95 7.19
C LEU A 46 5.23 -9.46 7.02
N ASP A 47 5.47 -8.66 8.06
CA ASP A 47 5.26 -7.21 8.02
C ASP A 47 6.10 -6.55 6.91
N LEU A 48 7.39 -6.87 6.87
CA LEU A 48 8.32 -6.33 5.87
C LEU A 48 7.99 -6.84 4.45
N MET A 49 7.55 -8.09 4.33
CA MET A 49 7.21 -8.70 3.04
C MET A 49 5.86 -8.26 2.48
N ILE A 50 5.02 -7.51 3.20
CA ILE A 50 3.78 -6.95 2.64
C ILE A 50 3.82 -5.42 2.58
N TRP A 51 4.70 -4.80 3.36
CA TRP A 51 4.86 -3.35 3.46
C TRP A 51 4.93 -2.61 2.11
N PRO A 52 5.76 -3.03 1.13
CA PRO A 52 5.91 -2.27 -0.11
C PRO A 52 4.59 -2.08 -0.87
N TRP A 53 3.68 -3.06 -0.82
CA TRP A 53 2.38 -2.94 -1.47
C TRP A 53 1.41 -2.07 -0.66
N CYS A 54 1.43 -2.16 0.67
CA CYS A 54 0.57 -1.36 1.54
C CYS A 54 0.96 0.12 1.59
N GLU A 55 2.26 0.42 1.46
CA GLU A 55 2.80 1.77 1.28
C GLU A 55 2.20 2.43 0.04
N ARG A 56 2.18 1.70 -1.08
CA ARG A 56 1.70 2.21 -2.38
C ARG A 56 0.19 2.25 -2.51
N ALA A 57 -0.58 1.64 -1.61
CA ALA A 57 -2.02 1.51 -1.74
C ALA A 57 -2.76 2.84 -1.96
N ASP A 58 -2.30 3.93 -1.33
CA ASP A 58 -2.93 5.26 -1.44
C ASP A 58 -2.74 5.88 -2.83
N VAL A 59 -1.80 5.39 -3.62
CA VAL A 59 -1.57 5.85 -5.00
C VAL A 59 -2.75 5.51 -5.91
N ILE A 60 -3.49 4.44 -5.61
CA ILE A 60 -4.64 4.01 -6.43
C ILE A 60 -5.67 5.13 -6.49
N ARG A 61 -5.97 5.77 -5.37
CA ARG A 61 -6.84 6.95 -5.30
C ARG A 61 -6.37 8.07 -6.22
N ILE A 62 -5.08 8.40 -6.16
CA ILE A 62 -4.48 9.52 -6.91
C ILE A 62 -4.50 9.27 -8.43
N ILE A 63 -4.32 8.02 -8.86
CA ILE A 63 -4.21 7.66 -10.28
C ILE A 63 -5.58 7.35 -10.90
N ARG A 64 -6.50 6.75 -10.13
CA ARG A 64 -7.74 6.17 -10.66
C ARG A 64 -9.03 6.85 -10.16
N GLY A 65 -8.93 7.69 -9.13
CA GLY A 65 -10.04 8.49 -8.61
C GLY A 65 -10.45 8.15 -7.18
N GLU A 66 -11.22 9.06 -6.58
CA GLU A 66 -11.67 9.04 -5.19
C GLU A 66 -12.57 7.84 -4.83
N GLN A 67 -13.12 7.13 -5.82
CA GLN A 67 -13.90 5.91 -5.59
C GLN A 67 -13.03 4.71 -5.16
N PHE A 68 -11.72 4.74 -5.38
CA PHE A 68 -10.80 3.65 -5.07
C PHE A 68 -10.03 3.91 -3.78
N VAL A 69 -10.78 4.09 -2.68
CA VAL A 69 -10.23 4.33 -1.35
C VAL A 69 -10.48 3.13 -0.44
N ILE A 70 -9.49 2.77 0.37
CA ILE A 70 -9.64 1.71 1.38
C ILE A 70 -10.59 2.23 2.49
N PRO A 71 -11.76 1.60 2.70
CA PRO A 71 -12.73 2.06 3.68
C PRO A 71 -12.22 1.86 5.10
N ARG A 72 -12.05 2.97 5.84
CA ARG A 72 -11.38 2.98 7.15
C ARG A 72 -12.07 2.09 8.18
N GLU A 73 -13.39 2.08 8.17
CA GLU A 73 -14.24 1.37 9.12
C GLU A 73 -14.08 -0.16 9.01
N ARG A 74 -13.68 -0.66 7.83
CA ARG A 74 -13.49 -2.09 7.56
C ARG A 74 -12.08 -2.58 7.86
N PHE A 75 -11.09 -1.69 7.93
CA PHE A 75 -9.66 -2.04 7.98
C PHE A 75 -8.91 -1.29 9.08
N LEU A 76 -9.55 -1.07 10.23
CA LEU A 76 -9.00 -0.27 11.32
C LEU A 76 -7.65 -0.83 11.81
N ARG A 77 -7.54 -2.15 12.02
CA ARG A 77 -6.31 -2.77 12.51
C ARG A 77 -5.18 -2.66 11.50
N LEU A 78 -5.50 -2.86 10.23
CA LEU A 78 -4.53 -2.72 9.16
C LEU A 78 -4.04 -1.26 9.02
N LEU A 79 -4.91 -0.26 9.26
CA LEU A 79 -4.50 1.14 9.25
C LEU A 79 -3.64 1.53 10.46
N GLU A 80 -3.94 0.98 11.64
CA GLU A 80 -3.09 1.09 12.84
C GLU A 80 -1.70 0.48 12.56
N TRP A 81 -1.68 -0.74 12.02
CA TRP A 81 -0.45 -1.42 11.59
C TRP A 81 0.34 -0.59 10.56
N LYS A 82 -0.33 -0.04 9.55
CA LYS A 82 0.32 0.81 8.52
C LYS A 82 0.97 2.04 9.16
N THR A 83 0.33 2.64 10.16
CA THR A 83 0.88 3.78 10.89
C THR A 83 2.10 3.37 11.70
N ALA A 84 2.02 2.26 12.44
CA ALA A 84 3.13 1.73 13.23
C ALA A 84 4.34 1.34 12.35
N MET A 85 4.10 0.78 11.17
CA MET A 85 5.16 0.43 10.23
C MET A 85 5.95 1.64 9.72
N LYS A 86 5.31 2.81 9.52
CA LYS A 86 6.03 4.03 9.10
C LYS A 86 7.07 4.51 10.11
N GLU A 87 6.85 4.20 11.39
CA GLU A 87 7.74 4.57 12.49
C GLU A 87 8.92 3.58 12.65
N ASP A 88 8.86 2.40 12.03
CA ASP A 88 9.94 1.42 12.10
C ASP A 88 11.19 1.94 11.36
N PRO A 89 12.40 1.85 11.95
CA PRO A 89 13.62 2.36 11.32
C PRO A 89 13.93 1.75 9.94
N ALA A 90 13.65 0.45 9.73
CA ALA A 90 13.94 -0.21 8.46
C ALA A 90 13.00 0.28 7.34
N VAL A 91 11.75 0.53 7.70
CA VAL A 91 10.75 1.13 6.80
C VAL A 91 11.08 2.60 6.53
N ARG A 92 11.29 3.39 7.59
CA ARG A 92 11.50 4.84 7.50
C ARG A 92 12.67 5.22 6.59
N GLY A 93 13.75 4.43 6.59
CA GLY A 93 14.92 4.67 5.73
C GLY A 93 14.65 4.49 4.23
N SER A 94 13.59 3.77 3.86
CA SER A 94 13.21 3.51 2.46
C SER A 94 11.82 4.04 2.09
N PHE A 95 11.15 4.69 3.04
CA PHE A 95 9.80 5.21 2.87
C PHE A 95 9.79 6.35 1.84
N LEU A 96 8.84 6.29 0.91
CA LEU A 96 8.57 7.36 -0.04
C LEU A 96 7.14 7.86 0.13
N ASP A 97 6.94 9.16 -0.05
CA ASP A 97 5.61 9.76 0.00
C ASP A 97 4.75 9.30 -1.19
N VAL A 98 3.44 9.48 -1.04
CA VAL A 98 2.45 9.01 -2.01
C VAL A 98 2.57 9.72 -3.36
N GLU A 99 3.00 10.98 -3.40
CA GLU A 99 3.17 11.74 -4.64
C GLU A 99 4.39 11.25 -5.43
N THR A 100 5.48 10.92 -4.74
CA THR A 100 6.66 10.30 -5.38
C THR A 100 6.30 8.98 -6.06
N HIS A 101 5.56 8.10 -5.38
CA HIS A 101 5.06 6.86 -6.00
C HIS A 101 4.08 7.14 -7.16
N ALA A 102 3.20 8.13 -7.02
CA ALA A 102 2.26 8.51 -8.06
C ALA A 102 2.96 9.04 -9.32
N LYS A 103 4.01 9.87 -9.17
CA LYS A 103 4.85 10.34 -10.29
C LYS A 103 5.49 9.17 -11.04
N TYR A 104 6.08 8.22 -10.32
CA TYR A 104 6.66 7.02 -10.91
C TYR A 104 5.61 6.22 -11.70
N ILE A 105 4.46 5.91 -11.09
CA ILE A 105 3.40 5.13 -11.72
C ILE A 105 2.84 5.84 -12.97
N ARG A 106 2.66 7.17 -12.93
CA ARG A 106 2.25 7.95 -14.12
C ARG A 106 3.27 7.83 -15.26
N SER A 107 4.55 7.98 -14.97
CA SER A 107 5.62 7.86 -15.98
C SER A 107 5.66 6.46 -16.60
N HIS A 108 5.44 5.43 -15.78
CA HIS A 108 5.37 4.04 -16.24
C HIS A 108 4.13 3.79 -17.11
N ILE A 109 2.97 4.35 -16.76
CA ILE A 109 1.74 4.26 -17.60
C ILE A 109 1.94 5.00 -18.93
N ALA A 110 2.67 6.12 -18.94
CA ALA A 110 3.00 6.88 -20.14
C ALA A 110 4.03 6.19 -21.06
N GLY A 111 4.60 5.06 -20.66
CA GLY A 111 5.62 4.33 -21.41
C GLY A 111 7.03 4.92 -21.31
N THR A 112 7.24 5.92 -20.44
CA THR A 112 8.52 6.61 -20.23
C THR A 112 8.89 6.61 -18.74
N PRO A 113 9.13 5.43 -18.13
CA PRO A 113 9.34 5.31 -16.69
C PRO A 113 10.56 6.14 -16.22
N GLN A 114 10.35 6.97 -15.20
CA GLN A 114 11.38 7.80 -14.58
C GLN A 114 11.90 7.13 -13.31
N TYR A 115 13.08 6.52 -13.39
CA TYR A 115 13.67 5.77 -12.26
C TYR A 115 14.41 6.67 -11.25
N ASP A 116 14.87 7.84 -11.68
CA ASP A 116 15.76 8.74 -10.92
C ASP A 116 15.01 9.88 -10.20
N LEU A 117 13.74 9.65 -9.84
CA LEU A 117 12.87 10.67 -9.25
C LEU A 117 13.36 11.23 -7.91
N ILE A 118 14.08 10.42 -7.14
CA ILE A 118 14.54 10.75 -5.78
C ILE A 118 16.02 11.18 -5.72
N THR A 119 16.76 11.05 -6.82
CA THR A 119 18.18 11.45 -6.90
C THR A 119 18.35 12.88 -7.41
N ASN A 120 17.33 13.42 -8.07
CA ASN A 120 17.31 14.77 -8.66
C ASN A 120 16.44 15.77 -7.87
N SER A 121 16.12 15.46 -6.61
CA SER A 121 15.25 16.28 -5.73
C SER A 121 16.04 17.25 -4.86
#